data_AF-A0A9D9F7J8-F1
#
_entry.id   AF-A0A9D9F7J8-F1
#
_cell.length_a   1.000
_cell.length_b   1.000
_cell.length_c   1.000
_cell.angle_alpha   90.00
_cell.angle_beta   90.00
_cell.angle_gamma   90.00
#
_symmetry.space_group_name_H-M   'P 1'
#
loop_
_entity.id
_entity.type
_entity.pdbx_description
1 polymer ?
#
loop_
_entity_poly.entity_id
_entity_poly.type
_entity_poly.pdbx_seq_one_letter_code
_entity_poly.pdbx_strand_id
1 'polypeptide(L)'
;MSNTCDGQCGSEEAGTDNYTRNPVITTHGAQISTYKVPKMDCPSEERMIRMALNGFDNIRSLSFDLSNRNLEIIHQGEAGPITSKLETLGLGASLQKSEEASAESVRSAESSNANETEESGTLWILLAINGLMFLVEMTMGLIAQSAGLIADSLDMLADAAVYGLALYAVGHGIKMQVRAAHVAGILQLILAVGVLVEVGRRFLFGSDPQSLMMMAVASVALIANVSCLLLIAKHREGGAHMKASWIFSANDVVINLGVILAGLLVAWTGSNYPDLVIGGIVGGIVLIGAKRILALKG
;
A
#
# COMPACT_ATOMS: atom_id res chain seq x y z
N MET A 1 -15.15 69.92 47.71
CA MET A 1 -16.58 69.79 48.03
C MET A 1 -17.10 68.62 47.23
N SER A 2 -17.39 67.56 47.94
CA SER A 2 -17.85 66.25 47.48
C SER A 2 -19.28 66.33 46.93
N ASN A 3 -19.64 65.38 46.05
CA ASN A 3 -20.94 64.67 45.97
C ASN A 3 -20.89 63.74 44.74
N THR A 4 -20.55 62.46 44.91
CA THR A 4 -21.39 61.27 45.19
C THR A 4 -21.81 60.55 43.90
N CYS A 5 -21.20 59.38 43.69
CA CYS A 5 -21.61 58.33 42.76
C CYS A 5 -22.69 57.47 43.41
N ASP A 6 -23.74 57.15 42.67
CA ASP A 6 -24.70 56.10 43.02
C ASP A 6 -25.16 55.44 41.70
N GLY A 7 -25.03 54.12 41.61
CA GLY A 7 -25.43 53.36 40.42
C GLY A 7 -24.54 52.15 40.15
N GLN A 8 -24.93 51.00 40.71
CA GLN A 8 -24.42 49.68 40.34
C GLN A 8 -24.53 49.42 38.82
N CYS A 9 -23.45 48.94 38.20
CA CYS A 9 -23.52 48.14 36.98
C CYS A 9 -23.06 46.73 37.33
N GLY A 10 -24.03 45.83 37.44
CA GLY A 10 -23.82 44.40 37.53
C GLY A 10 -23.41 43.83 36.18
N SER A 11 -22.50 42.86 36.22
CA SER A 11 -22.09 41.98 35.14
C SER A 11 -23.13 40.87 34.91
N GLU A 12 -23.64 40.75 33.69
CA GLU A 12 -24.32 39.53 33.22
C GLU A 12 -23.49 38.89 32.10
N GLU A 13 -23.21 37.60 32.28
CA GLU A 13 -22.43 36.72 31.42
C GLU A 13 -23.28 36.11 30.29
N ALA A 14 -22.57 35.70 29.25
CA ALA A 14 -22.79 34.49 28.44
C ALA A 14 -24.04 34.40 27.54
N GLY A 15 -23.86 34.82 26.27
CA GLY A 15 -24.59 34.30 25.11
C GLY A 15 -23.63 33.51 24.22
N THR A 16 -23.75 32.19 24.26
CA THR A 16 -23.00 31.21 23.46
C THR A 16 -23.58 31.12 22.04
N ASP A 17 -22.91 31.72 21.06
CA ASP A 17 -23.13 31.39 19.64
C ASP A 17 -21.87 30.73 19.07
N ASN A 18 -21.69 29.45 19.41
CA ASN A 18 -20.79 28.55 18.70
C ASN A 18 -21.43 28.15 17.37
N TYR A 19 -21.46 29.09 16.41
CA TYR A 19 -21.57 28.70 15.01
C TYR A 19 -20.25 28.01 14.64
N THR A 20 -20.34 26.70 14.38
CA THR A 20 -19.33 25.91 13.69
C THR A 20 -18.87 26.65 12.44
N ARG A 21 -17.76 27.37 12.56
CA ARG A 21 -17.05 27.97 11.44
C ARG A 21 -16.37 26.82 10.71
N ASN A 22 -17.12 26.19 9.80
CA ASN A 22 -16.51 25.49 8.68
C ASN A 22 -15.50 26.49 8.07
N PRO A 23 -14.20 26.17 7.96
CA PRO A 23 -13.28 27.09 7.33
C PRO A 23 -13.77 27.30 5.89
N VAL A 24 -14.23 28.53 5.61
CA VAL A 24 -14.52 28.97 4.26
C VAL A 24 -13.18 28.91 3.53
N ILE A 25 -12.97 27.86 2.74
CA ILE A 25 -11.87 27.81 1.78
C ILE A 25 -12.09 29.01 0.86
N THR A 26 -11.25 30.02 0.98
CA THR A 26 -11.27 31.17 0.09
C THR A 26 -10.86 30.65 -1.30
N THR A 27 -11.85 30.51 -2.19
CA THR A 27 -11.67 30.15 -3.61
C THR A 27 -11.24 31.33 -4.47
N HIS A 28 -11.11 32.53 -3.90
CA HIS A 28 -10.67 33.70 -4.63
C HIS A 28 -9.30 33.46 -5.28
N GLY A 29 -9.30 33.32 -6.62
CA GLY A 29 -8.11 33.19 -7.45
C GLY A 29 -7.54 31.77 -7.61
N ALA A 30 -8.26 30.72 -7.21
CA ALA A 30 -7.84 29.34 -7.50
C ALA A 30 -8.12 28.99 -8.96
N GLN A 31 -7.13 28.46 -9.66
CA GLN A 31 -7.22 28.00 -11.05
C GLN A 31 -6.82 26.53 -11.16
N ILE A 32 -7.42 25.85 -12.13
CA ILE A 32 -7.02 24.52 -12.57
C ILE A 32 -6.38 24.68 -13.93
N SER A 33 -5.09 24.35 -14.03
CA SER A 33 -4.35 24.36 -15.28
C SER A 33 -4.00 22.93 -15.70
N THR A 34 -4.41 22.54 -16.90
CA THR A 34 -4.09 21.24 -17.50
C THR A 34 -2.96 21.40 -18.51
N TYR A 35 -1.89 20.63 -18.33
CA TYR A 35 -0.73 20.59 -19.19
C TYR A 35 -0.64 19.24 -19.90
N LYS A 36 -0.27 19.26 -21.19
CA LYS A 36 0.20 18.06 -21.89
C LYS A 36 1.71 17.99 -21.74
N VAL A 37 2.25 16.88 -21.24
CA VAL A 37 3.69 16.68 -21.04
C VAL A 37 4.16 15.46 -21.83
N PRO A 38 4.51 15.60 -23.12
CA PRO A 38 4.75 14.47 -24.01
C PRO A 38 5.83 13.49 -23.56
N LYS A 39 6.83 13.93 -22.78
CA LYS A 39 7.88 13.03 -22.28
C LYS A 39 7.62 12.49 -20.87
N MET A 40 6.45 12.74 -20.29
CA MET A 40 6.07 12.23 -18.96
C MET A 40 5.48 10.82 -19.07
N ASP A 41 6.25 9.88 -19.59
CA ASP A 41 5.85 8.48 -19.76
C ASP A 41 6.34 7.57 -18.62
N CYS A 42 7.02 8.14 -17.62
CA CYS A 42 7.53 7.42 -16.47
C CYS A 42 7.52 8.28 -15.17
N PRO A 43 7.61 7.63 -13.99
CA PRO A 43 7.58 8.28 -12.66
C PRO A 43 8.76 9.20 -12.44
N SER A 44 9.87 8.96 -13.13
CA SER A 44 11.10 9.72 -12.94
C SER A 44 10.86 11.14 -13.41
N GLU A 45 10.14 11.30 -14.53
CA GLU A 45 9.70 12.60 -15.01
C GLU A 45 8.60 13.20 -14.13
N GLU A 46 7.64 12.40 -13.66
CA GLU A 46 6.64 12.85 -12.68
C GLU A 46 7.30 13.43 -11.43
N ARG A 47 8.24 12.69 -10.83
CA ARG A 47 8.98 13.08 -9.63
C ARG A 47 9.85 14.29 -9.89
N MET A 48 10.46 14.38 -11.08
CA MET A 48 11.22 15.55 -11.50
C MET A 48 10.33 16.80 -11.55
N ILE A 49 9.12 16.67 -12.11
CA ILE A 49 8.12 17.75 -12.13
C ILE A 49 7.72 18.12 -10.70
N ARG A 50 7.36 17.14 -9.86
CA ARG A 50 6.97 17.36 -8.46
C ARG A 50 8.08 18.07 -7.67
N MET A 51 9.34 17.64 -7.83
CA MET A 51 10.49 18.28 -7.20
C MET A 51 10.73 19.70 -7.71
N ALA A 52 10.56 19.93 -9.02
CA ALA A 52 10.73 21.25 -9.62
C ALA A 52 9.64 22.25 -9.19
N LEU A 53 8.45 21.75 -8.90
CA LEU A 53 7.29 22.53 -8.48
C LEU A 53 7.15 22.67 -6.96
N ASN A 54 7.94 21.94 -6.16
CA ASN A 54 7.88 21.99 -4.69
C ASN A 54 8.21 23.38 -4.11
N GLY A 55 8.83 24.27 -4.88
CA GLY A 55 9.13 25.65 -4.46
C GLY A 55 8.00 26.66 -4.67
N PHE A 56 6.81 26.22 -5.09
CA PHE A 56 5.65 27.08 -5.33
C PHE A 56 4.63 26.96 -4.19
N ASP A 57 4.59 27.95 -3.30
CA ASP A 57 3.64 28.00 -2.17
C ASP A 57 2.19 28.19 -2.62
N ASN A 58 1.98 28.61 -3.86
CA ASN A 58 0.66 28.82 -4.46
C ASN A 58 0.08 27.55 -5.10
N ILE A 59 0.81 26.43 -5.15
CA ILE A 59 0.28 25.15 -5.66
C ILE A 59 -0.39 24.39 -4.50
N ARG A 60 -1.63 23.97 -4.73
CA ARG A 60 -2.42 23.20 -3.76
C ARG A 60 -2.37 21.71 -4.02
N SER A 61 -2.44 21.29 -5.28
CA SER A 61 -2.40 19.88 -5.65
C SER A 61 -1.84 19.68 -7.05
N LEU A 62 -1.30 18.47 -7.26
CA LEU A 62 -0.74 18.01 -8.52
C LEU A 62 -1.33 16.63 -8.82
N SER A 63 -2.08 16.51 -9.91
CA SER A 63 -2.61 15.23 -10.40
C SER A 63 -1.92 14.85 -11.71
N PHE A 64 -1.42 13.62 -11.77
CA PHE A 64 -0.62 13.13 -12.89
C PHE A 64 -1.34 11.94 -13.55
N ASP A 65 -1.64 12.09 -14.83
CA ASP A 65 -2.12 11.00 -15.68
C ASP A 65 -1.00 10.62 -16.66
N LEU A 66 -0.22 9.60 -16.27
CA LEU A 66 0.89 9.08 -17.07
C LEU A 66 0.41 8.41 -18.37
N SER A 67 -0.78 7.80 -18.36
CA SER A 67 -1.34 7.12 -19.53
C SER A 67 -1.68 8.11 -20.63
N ASN A 68 -2.33 9.21 -20.26
CA ASN A 68 -2.66 10.28 -21.17
C ASN A 68 -1.59 11.38 -21.23
N ARG A 69 -0.50 11.29 -20.47
CA ARG A 69 0.58 12.29 -20.40
C ARG A 69 0.07 13.69 -20.06
N ASN A 70 -0.90 13.76 -19.15
CA ASN A 70 -1.54 15.00 -18.71
C ASN A 70 -1.16 15.29 -17.26
N LEU A 71 -0.89 16.56 -16.96
CA LEU A 71 -0.63 17.07 -15.62
C LEU A 71 -1.69 18.14 -15.32
N GLU A 72 -2.47 17.91 -14.28
CA GLU A 72 -3.42 18.89 -13.77
C GLU A 72 -2.87 19.52 -12.49
N ILE A 73 -2.82 20.85 -12.46
CA ILE A 73 -2.26 21.62 -11.36
C ILE A 73 -3.35 22.55 -10.83
N ILE A 74 -3.65 22.41 -9.53
CA ILE A 74 -4.49 23.38 -8.83
C ILE A 74 -3.57 24.37 -8.14
N HIS A 75 -3.69 25.64 -8.50
CA HIS A 75 -2.85 26.70 -7.98
C HIS A 75 -3.63 28.00 -7.76
N GLN A 76 -3.05 28.92 -7.01
CA GLN A 76 -3.56 30.28 -6.84
C GLN A 76 -2.77 31.26 -7.69
N GLY A 77 -3.48 32.14 -8.41
CA GLY A 77 -2.87 33.17 -9.24
C GLY A 77 -2.58 32.73 -10.69
N GLU A 78 -1.53 33.29 -11.29
CA GLU A 78 -1.24 33.08 -12.71
C GLU A 78 -0.45 31.79 -12.99
N ALA A 79 -0.79 31.10 -14.08
CA ALA A 79 -0.12 29.87 -14.53
C ALA A 79 1.25 30.10 -15.18
N GLY A 80 1.62 31.34 -15.52
CA GLY A 80 2.83 31.69 -16.27
C GLY A 80 4.15 31.24 -15.61
N PRO A 81 4.37 31.51 -14.31
CA PRO A 81 5.55 31.05 -13.58
C PRO A 81 5.68 29.51 -13.54
N ILE A 82 4.55 28.81 -13.38
CA ILE A 82 4.49 27.34 -13.38
C ILE A 82 4.85 26.80 -14.77
N THR A 83 4.28 27.39 -15.83
CA THR A 83 4.56 27.03 -17.22
C THR A 83 6.05 27.18 -17.53
N SER A 84 6.63 28.34 -17.17
CA SER A 84 8.06 28.61 -17.38
C SER A 84 8.94 27.58 -16.68
N LYS A 85 8.58 27.17 -15.45
CA LYS A 85 9.31 26.14 -14.72
C LYS A 85 9.22 24.77 -15.40
N LEU A 86 8.03 24.37 -15.85
CA LEU A 86 7.81 23.11 -16.54
C LEU A 86 8.58 23.03 -17.86
N GLU A 87 8.68 24.15 -18.59
CA GLU A 87 9.48 24.24 -19.82
C GLU A 87 10.97 23.99 -19.57
N THR A 88 11.52 24.47 -18.43
CA THR A 88 12.94 24.23 -18.08
C THR A 88 13.30 22.75 -17.93
N LEU A 89 12.32 21.88 -17.70
CA LEU A 89 12.55 20.43 -17.56
C LEU A 89 12.79 19.73 -18.91
N GLY A 90 12.54 20.40 -20.04
CA GLY A 90 12.75 19.83 -21.37
C GLY A 90 11.80 18.66 -21.71
N LEU A 91 10.72 18.51 -20.95
CA LEU A 91 9.71 17.45 -21.09
C LEU A 91 8.62 17.76 -22.14
N GLY A 92 8.66 18.97 -22.72
CA GLY A 92 7.71 19.43 -23.74
C GLY A 92 6.35 19.84 -23.18
N ALA A 93 6.30 20.25 -21.91
CA ALA A 93 5.07 20.68 -21.27
C ALA A 93 4.41 21.84 -22.05
N SER A 94 3.12 21.72 -22.32
CA SER A 94 2.32 22.75 -22.99
C SER A 94 0.99 22.93 -22.27
N LEU A 95 0.65 24.19 -21.94
CA LEU A 95 -0.63 24.52 -21.33
C LEU A 95 -1.75 24.28 -22.33
N GLN A 96 -2.70 23.41 -21.99
CA GLN A 96 -3.87 23.11 -22.81
C GLN A 96 -5.05 23.99 -22.40
N LYS A 97 -5.28 24.13 -21.08
CA LYS A 97 -6.44 24.82 -20.54
C LYS A 97 -6.12 25.41 -19.17
N SER A 98 -6.67 26.57 -18.85
CA SER A 98 -6.69 27.14 -17.50
C SER A 98 -8.08 27.69 -17.21
N GLU A 99 -8.72 27.21 -16.15
CA GLU A 99 -10.07 27.63 -15.74
C GLU A 99 -10.11 27.95 -14.26
N GLU A 100 -11.06 28.78 -13.84
CA GLU A 100 -11.31 29.03 -12.42
C GLU A 100 -11.76 27.73 -11.73
N ALA A 101 -11.10 27.40 -10.64
CA ALA A 101 -11.40 26.21 -9.87
C ALA A 101 -12.66 26.45 -9.03
N SER A 102 -13.69 25.62 -9.22
CA SER A 102 -14.82 25.61 -8.28
C SER A 102 -14.36 25.08 -6.90
N ALA A 103 -15.01 25.53 -5.83
CA ALA A 103 -14.72 25.04 -4.48
C ALA A 103 -14.80 23.51 -4.38
N GLU A 104 -15.71 22.91 -5.14
CA GLU A 104 -15.93 21.47 -5.17
C GLU A 104 -14.76 20.74 -5.86
N SER A 105 -14.36 21.19 -7.05
CA SER A 105 -13.24 20.58 -7.79
C SER A 105 -11.91 20.62 -7.03
N VAL A 106 -11.66 21.69 -6.25
CA VAL A 106 -10.46 21.79 -5.40
C VAL A 106 -10.52 20.75 -4.28
N ARG A 107 -11.64 20.65 -3.57
CA ARG A 107 -11.82 19.68 -2.48
C ARG A 107 -11.76 18.25 -2.97
N SER A 108 -12.37 17.93 -4.11
CA SER A 108 -12.32 16.59 -4.70
C SER A 108 -10.88 16.20 -5.04
N ALA A 109 -10.11 17.08 -5.71
CA ALA A 109 -8.73 16.80 -6.09
C ALA A 109 -7.77 16.73 -4.89
N GLU A 110 -7.95 17.58 -3.88
CA GLU A 110 -7.19 17.52 -2.62
C GLU A 110 -7.49 16.21 -1.87
N SER A 111 -8.77 15.83 -1.78
CA SER A 111 -9.18 14.57 -1.15
C SER A 111 -8.68 13.34 -1.89
N SER A 112 -8.69 13.33 -3.23
CA SER A 112 -8.16 12.22 -4.03
C SER A 112 -6.65 12.06 -3.83
N ASN A 113 -5.89 13.15 -3.86
CA ASN A 113 -4.43 13.12 -3.60
C ASN A 113 -4.11 12.65 -2.17
N ALA A 114 -4.88 13.10 -1.18
CA ALA A 114 -4.73 12.65 0.20
C ALA A 114 -4.98 11.14 0.31
N ASN A 115 -6.07 10.64 -0.28
CA ASN A 115 -6.41 9.22 -0.27
C ASN A 115 -5.34 8.37 -0.98
N GLU A 116 -4.84 8.77 -2.15
CA GLU A 116 -3.75 8.05 -2.85
C GLU A 116 -2.47 7.97 -2.02
N THR A 117 -2.14 9.05 -1.30
CA THR A 117 -0.97 9.09 -0.41
C THR A 117 -1.16 8.17 0.80
N GLU A 118 -2.35 8.14 1.39
CA GLU A 118 -2.69 7.23 2.49
C GLU A 118 -2.72 5.75 2.05
N GLU A 119 -3.24 5.46 0.85
CA GLU A 119 -3.23 4.12 0.25
C GLU A 119 -1.80 3.63 0.00
N SER A 120 -0.93 4.46 -0.59
CA SER A 120 0.48 4.15 -0.82
C SER A 120 1.24 3.94 0.50
N GLY A 121 0.96 4.76 1.52
CA GLY A 121 1.49 4.58 2.86
C GLY A 121 1.08 3.24 3.48
N THR A 122 -0.19 2.84 3.30
CA THR A 122 -0.70 1.54 3.75
C THR A 122 0.01 0.38 3.04
N LEU A 123 0.21 0.46 1.72
CA LEU A 123 0.94 -0.56 0.96
C LEU A 123 2.40 -0.72 1.43
N TRP A 124 3.07 0.37 1.80
CA TRP A 124 4.41 0.30 2.39
C TRP A 124 4.43 -0.41 3.74
N ILE A 125 3.43 -0.17 4.59
CA ILE A 125 3.28 -0.87 5.87
C ILE A 125 3.04 -2.37 5.64
N LEU A 126 2.13 -2.72 4.73
CA LEU A 126 1.85 -4.12 4.37
C LEU A 126 3.10 -4.83 3.82
N LEU A 127 3.85 -4.17 2.94
CA LEU A 127 5.12 -4.65 2.40
C LEU A 127 6.14 -4.92 3.51
N ALA A 128 6.29 -3.98 4.45
CA ALA A 128 7.24 -4.11 5.55
C ALA A 128 6.87 -5.25 6.50
N ILE A 129 5.59 -5.38 6.87
CA ILE A 129 5.10 -6.45 7.75
C ILE A 129 5.34 -7.81 7.09
N ASN A 130 4.86 -8.01 5.85
CA ASN A 130 5.00 -9.27 5.13
C ASN A 130 6.48 -9.64 4.87
N GLY A 131 7.30 -8.66 4.47
CA GLY A 131 8.73 -8.88 4.27
C GLY A 131 9.48 -9.27 5.54
N LEU A 132 9.13 -8.67 6.69
CA LEU A 132 9.71 -9.03 7.98
C LEU A 132 9.23 -10.41 8.44
N MET A 133 7.94 -10.70 8.31
CA MET A 133 7.35 -12.00 8.67
C MET A 133 7.96 -13.12 7.84
N PHE A 134 8.14 -12.93 6.53
CA PHE A 134 8.86 -13.88 5.68
C PHE A 134 10.21 -14.28 6.27
N LEU A 135 11.05 -13.32 6.69
CA LEU A 135 12.37 -13.62 7.24
C LEU A 135 12.29 -14.39 8.57
N VAL A 136 11.36 -13.99 9.43
CA VAL A 136 11.13 -14.64 10.73
C VAL A 136 10.63 -16.06 10.53
N GLU A 137 9.57 -16.26 9.76
CA GLU A 137 8.93 -17.55 9.53
C GLU A 137 9.80 -18.51 8.73
N MET A 138 10.56 -18.02 7.75
CA MET A 138 11.54 -18.83 7.03
C MET A 138 12.61 -19.36 7.99
N THR A 139 13.20 -18.46 8.79
CA THR A 139 14.25 -18.85 9.75
C THR A 139 13.71 -19.81 10.80
N MET A 140 12.56 -19.49 11.39
CA MET A 140 11.94 -20.33 12.41
C MET A 140 11.39 -21.64 11.85
N GLY A 141 10.88 -21.67 10.63
CA GLY A 141 10.39 -22.87 9.95
C GLY A 141 11.52 -23.86 9.66
N LEU A 142 12.70 -23.36 9.30
CA LEU A 142 13.91 -24.18 9.16
C LEU A 142 14.36 -24.77 10.50
N ILE A 143 14.44 -23.93 11.55
CA ILE A 143 14.84 -24.37 12.90
C ILE A 143 13.83 -25.37 13.48
N ALA A 144 12.54 -25.10 13.31
CA ALA A 144 11.45 -25.93 13.80
C ALA A 144 11.20 -27.17 12.94
N GLN A 145 11.92 -27.35 11.82
CA GLN A 145 11.66 -28.40 10.84
C GLN A 145 10.18 -28.51 10.42
N SER A 146 9.51 -27.37 10.28
CA SER A 146 8.11 -27.29 9.83
C SER A 146 8.02 -26.94 8.36
N ALA A 147 7.35 -27.76 7.57
CA ALA A 147 7.06 -27.47 6.17
C ALA A 147 5.93 -26.44 6.04
N GLY A 148 4.97 -26.44 6.97
CA GLY A 148 3.90 -25.45 7.05
C GLY A 148 4.44 -24.03 7.20
N LEU A 149 5.32 -23.78 8.18
CA LEU A 149 5.93 -22.45 8.39
C LEU A 149 6.79 -21.99 7.21
N ILE A 150 7.56 -22.90 6.60
CA ILE A 150 8.38 -22.54 5.43
C ILE A 150 7.46 -22.17 4.26
N ALA A 151 6.37 -22.91 4.03
CA ALA A 151 5.40 -22.60 2.99
C ALA A 151 4.66 -21.26 3.26
N ASP A 152 4.23 -21.02 4.51
CA ASP A 152 3.60 -19.77 4.96
C ASP A 152 4.50 -18.56 4.68
N SER A 153 5.78 -18.67 5.05
CA SER A 153 6.76 -17.61 4.78
C SER A 153 6.88 -17.23 3.29
N LEU A 154 6.68 -18.20 2.40
CA LEU A 154 6.76 -17.96 0.95
C LEU A 154 5.51 -17.30 0.40
N ASP A 155 4.36 -17.51 1.03
CA ASP A 155 3.14 -16.75 0.75
C ASP A 155 3.34 -15.29 1.19
N MET A 156 3.89 -15.05 2.39
CA MET A 156 4.29 -13.70 2.84
C MET A 156 5.24 -13.01 1.84
N LEU A 157 6.21 -13.76 1.28
CA LEU A 157 7.11 -13.23 0.26
C LEU A 157 6.37 -12.92 -1.06
N ALA A 158 5.42 -13.76 -1.45
CA ALA A 158 4.59 -13.53 -2.62
C ALA A 158 3.77 -12.24 -2.48
N ASP A 159 3.15 -12.06 -1.33
CA ASP A 159 2.34 -10.87 -1.02
C ASP A 159 3.21 -9.62 -0.94
N ALA A 160 4.36 -9.69 -0.27
CA ALA A 160 5.37 -8.64 -0.29
C ALA A 160 5.81 -8.29 -1.72
N ALA A 161 6.02 -9.29 -2.59
CA ALA A 161 6.37 -9.03 -3.99
C ALA A 161 5.24 -8.35 -4.76
N VAL A 162 3.97 -8.70 -4.49
CA VAL A 162 2.81 -8.06 -5.10
C VAL A 162 2.66 -6.61 -4.61
N TYR A 163 2.81 -6.34 -3.31
CA TYR A 163 2.79 -4.97 -2.77
C TYR A 163 3.94 -4.13 -3.31
N GLY A 164 5.14 -4.72 -3.36
CA GLY A 164 6.32 -4.09 -3.95
C GLY A 164 6.12 -3.78 -5.43
N LEU A 165 5.49 -4.68 -6.19
CA LEU A 165 5.16 -4.46 -7.59
C LEU A 165 4.06 -3.40 -7.76
N ALA A 166 3.07 -3.34 -6.88
CA ALA A 166 2.03 -2.31 -6.88
C ALA A 166 2.65 -0.92 -6.62
N LEU A 167 3.51 -0.80 -5.61
CA LEU A 167 4.27 0.42 -5.31
C LEU A 167 5.24 0.78 -6.45
N TYR A 168 5.89 -0.22 -7.04
CA TYR A 168 6.75 -0.04 -8.20
C TYR A 168 5.95 0.39 -9.43
N ALA A 169 4.72 -0.08 -9.58
CA ALA A 169 3.86 0.32 -10.69
C ALA A 169 3.44 1.79 -10.61
N VAL A 170 3.42 2.40 -9.40
CA VAL A 170 3.12 3.82 -9.19
C VAL A 170 4.18 4.66 -9.91
N GLY A 171 3.75 5.07 -11.10
CA GLY A 171 4.58 5.44 -12.22
C GLY A 171 5.67 4.40 -12.47
N HIS A 172 5.52 3.53 -13.45
CA HIS A 172 6.62 2.97 -14.24
C HIS A 172 5.95 2.58 -15.57
N GLY A 173 6.69 2.59 -16.68
CA GLY A 173 6.10 2.14 -17.95
C GLY A 173 5.67 0.68 -17.88
N ILE A 174 4.57 0.32 -18.57
CA ILE A 174 4.00 -1.05 -18.59
C ILE A 174 5.06 -2.13 -18.84
N LYS A 175 6.00 -1.88 -19.77
CA LYS A 175 7.09 -2.81 -20.09
C LYS A 175 8.02 -3.09 -18.91
N MET A 176 8.32 -2.09 -18.10
CA MET A 176 9.22 -2.23 -16.95
C MET A 176 8.51 -2.92 -15.78
N GLN A 177 7.23 -2.60 -15.57
CA GLN A 177 6.37 -3.28 -14.60
C GLN A 177 6.28 -4.78 -14.90
N VAL A 178 6.03 -5.16 -16.15
CA VAL A 178 5.94 -6.57 -16.57
C VAL A 178 7.28 -7.27 -16.37
N ARG A 179 8.40 -6.61 -16.66
CA ARG A 179 9.73 -7.18 -16.45
C ARG A 179 10.03 -7.41 -14.96
N ALA A 180 9.68 -6.46 -14.09
CA ALA A 180 9.80 -6.60 -12.64
C ALA A 180 8.91 -7.75 -12.12
N ALA A 181 7.67 -7.84 -12.61
CA ALA A 181 6.74 -8.92 -12.29
C ALA A 181 7.31 -10.29 -12.67
N HIS A 182 7.92 -10.42 -13.86
CA HIS A 182 8.54 -11.68 -14.28
C HIS A 182 9.72 -12.07 -13.39
N VAL A 183 10.58 -11.13 -12.99
CA VAL A 183 11.70 -11.42 -12.09
C VAL A 183 11.19 -11.90 -10.74
N ALA A 184 10.19 -11.22 -10.16
CA ALA A 184 9.55 -11.64 -8.93
C ALA A 184 8.90 -13.03 -9.06
N GLY A 185 8.17 -13.27 -10.15
CA GLY A 185 7.54 -14.55 -10.45
C GLY A 185 8.53 -15.71 -10.62
N ILE A 186 9.69 -15.48 -11.25
CA ILE A 186 10.75 -16.49 -11.38
C ILE A 186 11.33 -16.83 -10.00
N LEU A 187 11.66 -15.82 -9.20
CA LEU A 187 12.19 -16.03 -7.84
C LEU A 187 11.20 -16.84 -7.00
N GLN A 188 9.93 -16.45 -7.00
CA GLN A 188 8.87 -17.13 -6.26
C GLN A 188 8.65 -18.56 -6.78
N LEU A 189 8.72 -18.79 -8.09
CA LEU A 189 8.62 -20.12 -8.68
C LEU A 189 9.73 -21.04 -8.17
N ILE A 190 10.98 -20.57 -8.17
CA ILE A 190 12.13 -21.34 -7.68
C ILE A 190 11.93 -21.73 -6.22
N LEU A 191 11.53 -20.79 -5.37
CA LEU A 191 11.36 -21.04 -3.94
C LEU A 191 10.17 -21.96 -3.64
N ALA A 192 9.03 -21.78 -4.33
CA ALA A 192 7.85 -22.63 -4.19
C ALA A 192 8.15 -24.09 -4.58
N VAL A 193 8.87 -24.29 -5.70
CA VAL A 193 9.36 -25.62 -6.08
C VAL A 193 10.31 -26.18 -5.02
N GLY A 194 11.21 -25.35 -4.48
CA GLY A 194 12.11 -25.73 -3.38
C GLY A 194 11.36 -26.26 -2.16
N VAL A 195 10.27 -25.61 -1.76
CA VAL A 195 9.44 -26.10 -0.64
C VAL A 195 8.70 -27.37 -0.96
N LEU A 196 8.13 -27.51 -2.14
CA LEU A 196 7.46 -28.76 -2.51
C LEU A 196 8.45 -29.93 -2.57
N VAL A 197 9.68 -29.68 -3.02
CA VAL A 197 10.77 -30.66 -2.95
C VAL A 197 11.11 -30.99 -1.49
N GLU A 198 11.19 -29.99 -0.60
CA GLU A 198 11.44 -30.19 0.82
C GLU A 198 10.30 -30.96 1.53
N VAL A 199 9.05 -30.67 1.20
CA VAL A 199 7.86 -31.43 1.64
C VAL A 199 7.99 -32.89 1.19
N GLY A 200 8.31 -33.13 -0.08
CA GLY A 200 8.52 -34.48 -0.61
C GLY A 200 9.69 -35.20 0.06
N ARG A 201 10.80 -34.49 0.32
CA ARG A 201 11.95 -35.02 1.06
C ARG A 201 11.56 -35.43 2.48
N ARG A 202 10.85 -34.57 3.22
CA ARG A 202 10.41 -34.86 4.60
C ARG A 202 9.33 -35.94 4.67
N PHE A 203 8.52 -36.08 3.62
CA PHE A 203 7.58 -37.18 3.48
C PHE A 203 8.30 -38.54 3.36
N LEU A 204 9.40 -38.60 2.60
CA LEU A 204 10.15 -39.84 2.37
C LEU A 204 11.15 -40.17 3.49
N PHE A 205 11.85 -39.17 4.04
CA PHE A 205 12.93 -39.34 5.00
C PHE A 205 12.54 -38.99 6.44
N GLY A 206 11.34 -38.47 6.66
CA GLY A 206 10.87 -37.98 7.96
C GLY A 206 11.32 -36.56 8.28
N SER A 207 10.64 -35.96 9.26
CA SER A 207 11.00 -34.71 9.92
C SER A 207 10.42 -34.71 11.33
N ASP A 208 10.99 -33.91 12.23
CA ASP A 208 10.50 -33.75 13.59
C ASP A 208 10.03 -32.29 13.83
N PRO A 209 8.85 -31.92 13.29
CA PRO A 209 8.36 -30.56 13.39
C PRO A 209 8.05 -30.18 14.84
N GLN A 210 8.71 -29.13 15.34
CA GLN A 210 8.54 -28.67 16.71
C GLN A 210 7.23 -27.90 16.89
N SER A 211 6.20 -28.59 17.38
CA SER A 211 4.82 -28.10 17.45
C SER A 211 4.67 -26.77 18.20
N LEU A 212 5.38 -26.60 19.31
CA LEU A 212 5.30 -25.36 20.10
C LEU A 212 5.82 -24.15 19.32
N MET A 213 6.95 -24.31 18.62
CA MET A 213 7.49 -23.26 17.76
C MET A 213 6.58 -22.96 16.58
N MET A 214 6.01 -24.00 15.95
CA MET A 214 5.02 -23.83 14.88
C MET A 214 3.85 -22.96 15.31
N MET A 215 3.20 -23.34 16.41
CA MET A 215 2.03 -22.61 16.90
C MET A 215 2.39 -21.19 17.36
N ALA A 216 3.51 -21.01 18.05
CA ALA A 216 3.94 -19.70 18.54
C ALA A 216 4.20 -18.74 17.38
N VAL A 217 4.97 -19.17 16.38
CA VAL A 217 5.33 -18.35 15.22
C VAL A 217 4.10 -18.05 14.37
N ALA A 218 3.29 -19.07 14.05
CA ALA A 218 2.06 -18.88 13.28
C ALA A 218 1.03 -18.00 14.02
N SER A 219 1.02 -18.00 15.36
CA SER A 219 0.18 -17.07 16.14
C SER A 219 0.65 -15.62 16.03
N VAL A 220 1.97 -15.38 16.02
CA VAL A 220 2.54 -14.04 15.76
C VAL A 220 2.20 -13.58 14.35
N ALA A 221 2.34 -14.47 13.36
CA ALA A 221 1.97 -14.19 11.98
C ALA A 221 0.47 -13.88 11.84
N LEU A 222 -0.40 -14.66 12.48
CA LEU A 222 -1.82 -14.40 12.53
C LEU A 222 -2.15 -13.00 13.08
N ILE A 223 -1.50 -12.58 14.18
CA ILE A 223 -1.69 -11.24 14.75
C ILE A 223 -1.24 -10.16 13.75
N ALA A 224 -0.10 -10.36 13.08
CA ALA A 224 0.38 -9.45 12.05
C ALA A 224 -0.61 -9.32 10.88
N ASN A 225 -1.12 -10.44 10.36
CA ASN A 225 -2.02 -10.46 9.21
C ASN A 225 -3.44 -9.96 9.54
N VAL A 226 -3.92 -10.21 10.75
CA VAL A 226 -5.13 -9.55 11.27
C VAL A 226 -4.92 -8.03 11.38
N SER A 227 -3.75 -7.58 11.83
CA SER A 227 -3.43 -6.14 11.88
C SER A 227 -3.41 -5.52 10.48
N CYS A 228 -2.84 -6.22 9.49
CA CYS A 228 -2.91 -5.84 8.07
C CYS A 228 -4.36 -5.69 7.58
N LEU A 229 -5.22 -6.67 7.86
CA LEU A 229 -6.65 -6.60 7.52
C LEU A 229 -7.33 -5.39 8.14
N LEU A 230 -7.06 -5.06 9.41
CA LEU A 230 -7.64 -3.90 10.07
C LEU A 230 -7.19 -2.57 9.42
N LEU A 231 -5.93 -2.48 8.98
CA LEU A 231 -5.42 -1.32 8.24
C LEU A 231 -6.09 -1.15 6.88
N ILE A 232 -6.30 -2.25 6.15
CA ILE A 232 -6.99 -2.25 4.85
C ILE A 232 -8.49 -1.98 5.02
N ALA A 233 -9.10 -2.44 6.12
CA ALA A 233 -10.52 -2.21 6.42
C ALA A 233 -10.86 -0.71 6.48
N LYS A 234 -9.90 0.12 6.89
CA LYS A 234 -10.05 1.58 6.91
C LYS A 234 -10.16 2.19 5.50
N HIS A 235 -9.65 1.49 4.48
CA HIS A 235 -9.58 1.91 3.07
C HIS A 235 -10.41 0.98 2.16
N ARG A 236 -11.51 0.43 2.67
CA ARG A 236 -12.28 -0.66 2.03
C ARG A 236 -12.91 -0.30 0.68
N GLU A 237 -13.09 1.00 0.42
CA GLU A 237 -13.56 1.53 -0.87
C GLU A 237 -12.43 1.97 -1.82
N GLY A 238 -11.17 1.70 -1.45
CA GLY A 238 -10.01 2.02 -2.26
C GLY A 238 -9.94 1.27 -3.59
N GLY A 239 -8.94 1.61 -4.40
CA GLY A 239 -8.76 1.09 -5.74
C GLY A 239 -8.62 -0.45 -5.83
N ALA A 240 -8.49 -0.97 -7.06
CA ALA A 240 -8.36 -2.42 -7.30
C ALA A 240 -7.20 -3.07 -6.52
N HIS A 241 -6.12 -2.31 -6.26
CA HIS A 241 -4.99 -2.75 -5.44
C HIS A 241 -5.37 -3.01 -3.99
N MET A 242 -6.24 -2.19 -3.38
CA MET A 242 -6.70 -2.37 -1.99
C MET A 242 -7.60 -3.60 -1.82
N LYS A 243 -8.46 -3.88 -2.82
CA LYS A 243 -9.26 -5.12 -2.85
C LYS A 243 -8.38 -6.36 -2.97
N ALA A 244 -7.31 -6.29 -3.78
CA ALA A 244 -6.35 -7.37 -3.88
C ALA A 244 -5.63 -7.59 -2.53
N SER A 245 -5.14 -6.53 -1.88
CA SER A 245 -4.51 -6.61 -0.56
C SER A 245 -5.42 -7.24 0.50
N TRP A 246 -6.73 -6.94 0.49
CA TRP A 246 -7.68 -7.58 1.40
C TRP A 246 -7.75 -9.10 1.21
N ILE A 247 -7.77 -9.56 -0.04
CA ILE A 247 -7.85 -10.99 -0.37
C ILE A 247 -6.58 -11.71 0.10
N PHE A 248 -5.41 -11.09 -0.16
CA PHE A 248 -4.11 -11.60 0.26
C PHE A 248 -4.01 -11.73 1.78
N SER A 249 -4.23 -10.64 2.52
CA SER A 249 -4.22 -10.68 3.99
C SER A 249 -5.28 -11.62 4.60
N ALA A 250 -6.40 -11.86 3.91
CA ALA A 250 -7.41 -12.82 4.36
C ALA A 250 -6.97 -14.27 4.12
N ASN A 251 -6.25 -14.53 3.03
CA ASN A 251 -5.67 -15.84 2.75
C ASN A 251 -4.61 -16.19 3.80
N ASP A 252 -3.74 -15.25 4.14
CA ASP A 252 -2.74 -15.38 5.19
C ASP A 252 -3.35 -15.85 6.52
N VAL A 253 -4.43 -15.19 6.96
CA VAL A 253 -5.14 -15.57 8.19
C VAL A 253 -5.59 -17.03 8.15
N VAL A 254 -6.11 -17.50 7.02
CA VAL A 254 -6.54 -18.90 6.85
C VAL A 254 -5.33 -19.84 6.89
N ILE A 255 -4.22 -19.47 6.26
CA ILE A 255 -2.99 -20.26 6.25
C ILE A 255 -2.41 -20.36 7.66
N ASN A 256 -2.24 -19.24 8.37
CA ASN A 256 -1.70 -19.23 9.73
C ASN A 256 -2.57 -20.08 10.67
N LEU A 257 -3.90 -20.01 10.56
CA LEU A 257 -4.81 -20.89 11.30
C LEU A 257 -4.61 -22.38 10.94
N GLY A 258 -4.39 -22.68 9.65
CA GLY A 258 -4.04 -24.01 9.18
C GLY A 258 -2.72 -24.52 9.78
N VAL A 259 -1.69 -23.68 9.86
CA VAL A 259 -0.39 -24.01 10.46
C VAL A 259 -0.51 -24.22 11.98
N ILE A 260 -1.28 -23.38 12.67
CA ILE A 260 -1.58 -23.57 14.11
C ILE A 260 -2.29 -24.90 14.33
N LEU A 261 -3.30 -25.21 13.52
CA LEU A 261 -4.04 -26.47 13.60
C LEU A 261 -3.12 -27.67 13.31
N ALA A 262 -2.24 -27.57 12.30
CA ALA A 262 -1.24 -28.60 12.05
C ALA A 262 -0.30 -28.78 13.25
N GLY A 263 0.18 -27.68 13.86
CA GLY A 263 1.00 -27.73 15.07
C GLY A 263 0.30 -28.46 16.23
N LEU A 264 -0.99 -28.17 16.46
CA LEU A 264 -1.80 -28.87 17.45
C LEU A 264 -1.93 -30.38 17.15
N LEU A 265 -2.18 -30.73 15.87
CA LEU A 265 -2.31 -32.12 15.44
C LEU A 265 -0.98 -32.87 15.52
N VAL A 266 0.15 -32.24 15.20
CA VAL A 266 1.49 -32.81 15.38
C VAL A 266 1.72 -33.10 16.87
N ALA A 267 1.42 -32.14 17.76
CA ALA A 267 1.58 -32.32 19.20
C ALA A 267 0.70 -33.46 19.76
N TRP A 268 -0.51 -33.60 19.23
CA TRP A 268 -1.46 -34.63 19.68
C TRP A 268 -1.14 -36.03 19.13
N THR A 269 -0.74 -36.12 17.87
CA THR A 269 -0.55 -37.40 17.17
C THR A 269 0.89 -37.90 17.22
N GLY A 270 1.86 -37.04 17.53
CA GLY A 270 3.30 -37.33 17.43
C GLY A 270 3.77 -37.55 15.99
N SER A 271 2.97 -37.15 15.00
CA SER A 271 3.21 -37.42 13.58
C SER A 271 3.48 -36.11 12.83
N ASN A 272 4.41 -36.13 11.87
CA ASN A 272 4.74 -34.97 11.04
C ASN A 272 3.78 -34.77 9.85
N TYR A 273 2.90 -35.73 9.56
CA TYR A 273 1.98 -35.63 8.41
C TYR A 273 1.08 -34.39 8.38
N PRO A 274 0.49 -33.91 9.51
CA PRO A 274 -0.34 -32.71 9.49
C PRO A 274 0.42 -31.47 8.97
N ASP A 275 1.68 -31.30 9.39
CA ASP A 275 2.56 -30.22 8.93
C ASP A 275 2.89 -30.34 7.43
N LEU A 276 3.18 -31.55 6.96
CA LEU A 276 3.47 -31.80 5.54
C LEU A 276 2.27 -31.56 4.63
N VAL A 277 1.06 -31.91 5.09
CA VAL A 277 -0.17 -31.66 4.34
C VAL A 277 -0.41 -30.17 4.19
N ILE A 278 -0.32 -29.40 5.28
CA ILE A 278 -0.48 -27.94 5.21
C ILE A 278 0.63 -27.31 4.37
N GLY A 279 1.90 -27.68 4.59
CA GLY A 279 3.03 -27.19 3.80
C GLY A 279 2.89 -27.50 2.30
N GLY A 280 2.37 -28.68 1.96
CA GLY A 280 2.09 -29.06 0.57
C GLY A 280 0.96 -28.25 -0.07
N ILE A 281 -0.14 -28.02 0.67
CA ILE A 281 -1.27 -27.20 0.20
C ILE A 281 -0.81 -25.76 -0.05
N VAL A 282 -0.17 -25.14 0.94
CA VAL A 282 0.29 -23.75 0.88
C VAL A 282 1.36 -23.59 -0.21
N GLY A 283 2.35 -24.50 -0.26
CA GLY A 283 3.35 -24.50 -1.34
C GLY A 283 2.73 -24.65 -2.73
N GLY A 284 1.64 -25.41 -2.86
CA GLY A 284 0.86 -25.52 -4.09
C GLY A 284 0.18 -24.21 -4.48
N ILE A 285 -0.41 -23.49 -3.52
CA ILE A 285 -1.03 -22.17 -3.73
C ILE A 285 0.02 -21.17 -4.23
N VAL A 286 1.16 -21.07 -3.53
CA VAL A 286 2.27 -20.16 -3.92
C VAL A 286 2.78 -20.49 -5.32
N LEU A 287 2.90 -21.78 -5.66
CA LEU A 287 3.33 -22.22 -7.00
C LEU A 287 2.35 -21.78 -8.10
N ILE A 288 1.04 -21.86 -7.84
CA ILE A 288 0.01 -21.39 -8.77
C ILE A 288 0.08 -19.87 -8.92
N GLY A 289 0.27 -19.14 -7.81
CA GLY A 289 0.48 -17.70 -7.78
C GLY A 289 1.66 -17.27 -8.66
N ALA A 290 2.83 -17.91 -8.48
CA ALA A 290 4.02 -17.63 -9.27
C ALA A 290 3.80 -17.86 -10.78
N LYS A 291 3.12 -18.95 -11.17
CA LYS A 291 2.77 -19.22 -12.57
C LYS A 291 1.83 -18.15 -13.14
N ARG A 292 0.88 -17.65 -12.34
CA ARG A 292 -0.05 -16.60 -12.76
C ARG A 292 0.67 -15.28 -13.00
N ILE A 293 1.64 -14.92 -12.15
CA ILE A 293 2.48 -13.72 -12.33
C ILE A 293 3.29 -13.83 -13.64
N LEU A 294 3.87 -15.00 -13.91
CA LEU A 294 4.64 -15.25 -15.14
C LEU A 294 3.79 -15.28 -16.41
N ALA A 295 2.48 -15.45 -16.30
CA ALA A 295 1.56 -15.42 -17.43
C ALA A 295 1.13 -14.00 -17.84
N LEU A 296 1.50 -12.97 -17.07
CA LEU A 296 1.18 -11.58 -17.37
C LEU A 296 1.82 -11.15 -18.69
N LYS A 297 1.02 -10.62 -19.61
CA LYS A 297 1.49 -10.07 -20.89
C LYS A 297 1.52 -8.54 -20.80
N GLY A 298 2.61 -7.95 -21.30
CA GLY A 298 2.82 -6.51 -21.40
C GLY A 298 2.62 -5.95 -22.80
#